data_AF-A0A934LU67-F1
#
_entry.id   AF-A0A934LU67-F1
#
_cell.length_a   1.000
_cell.length_b   1.000
_cell.length_c   1.000
_cell.angle_alpha   90.00
_cell.angle_beta   90.00
_cell.angle_gamma   90.00
#
_symmetry.space_group_name_H-M   'P 1'
#
loop_
_entity.id
_entity.type
_entity.pdbx_description
1 polymer ?
#
loop_
_entity_poly.entity_id
_entity_poly.type
_entity_poly.pdbx_seq_one_letter_code
_entity_poly.pdbx_strand_id
1 'polypeptide(L)' 'MMKTEQEKLKLQIITVVKQSGLPVGTKFIVDRIKLPDHIVLNDLLTELVTEKRLRRTYTLLANGNPDCTYALIS' A
#
# COMPACT_ATOMS: atom_id res chain seq x y z
N MET A 1 1.02 -18.76 13.58
CA MET A 1 -0.15 -18.65 12.68
C MET A 1 -0.41 -17.24 12.14
N MET A 2 0.27 -16.17 12.62
CA MET A 2 0.07 -14.78 12.17
C MET A 2 0.59 -14.43 10.76
N LYS A 3 1.63 -15.11 10.25
CA LYS A 3 2.21 -14.83 8.91
C LYS A 3 1.17 -14.91 7.79
N THR A 4 0.16 -15.77 7.94
CA THR A 4 -0.84 -16.02 6.89
C THR A 4 -1.87 -14.89 6.78
N GLU A 5 -2.18 -14.19 7.87
CA GLU A 5 -3.11 -13.06 7.84
C GLU A 5 -2.46 -11.81 7.26
N GLN A 6 -1.23 -11.50 7.70
CA GLN A 6 -0.45 -10.42 7.12
C GLN A 6 -0.21 -10.62 5.62
N GLU A 7 0.13 -11.83 5.18
CA GLU A 7 0.32 -12.12 3.75
C GLU A 7 -0.99 -11.98 2.95
N LYS A 8 -2.13 -12.37 3.53
CA LYS A 8 -3.44 -12.13 2.90
C LYS A 8 -3.70 -10.63 2.74
N LEU A 9 -3.41 -9.81 3.75
CA LEU A 9 -3.58 -8.36 3.67
C LEU A 9 -2.62 -7.74 2.64
N LYS A 10 -1.37 -8.20 2.57
CA LYS A 10 -0.42 -7.80 1.53
C LYS A 10 -0.95 -8.09 0.13
N LEU A 11 -1.52 -9.27 -0.09
CA LEU A 11 -2.15 -9.63 -1.37
C LEU A 11 -3.36 -8.76 -1.70
N GLN A 12 -4.17 -8.40 -0.70
CA GLN A 12 -5.28 -7.45 -0.88
C GLN A 12 -4.76 -6.05 -1.27
N ILE A 13 -3.73 -5.54 -0.59
CA ILE A 13 -3.08 -4.26 -0.94
C ILE A 13 -2.61 -4.30 -2.39
N ILE A 14 -1.89 -5.34 -2.79
CA ILE A 14 -1.44 -5.52 -4.18
C ILE A 14 -2.62 -5.52 -5.15
N THR A 15 -3.71 -6.19 -4.81
CA THR A 15 -4.91 -6.25 -5.66
C THR A 15 -5.54 -4.88 -5.83
N VAL A 16 -5.64 -4.10 -4.75
CA VAL A 16 -6.16 -2.72 -4.77
C VAL A 16 -5.29 -1.81 -5.64
N VAL A 17 -3.96 -1.87 -5.48
CA VAL A 17 -3.00 -1.10 -6.29
C VAL A 17 -3.02 -1.56 -7.75
N LYS A 18 -3.22 -2.86 -8.02
CA LYS A 18 -3.36 -3.39 -9.38
C LYS A 18 -4.61 -2.84 -10.06
N GLN A 19 -5.73 -2.84 -9.34
CA GLN A 19 -7.03 -2.45 -9.87
C GLN A 19 -7.14 -0.93 -10.12
N SER A 20 -6.38 -0.10 -9.40
CA SER A 20 -6.38 1.34 -9.68
C SER A 20 -5.73 1.69 -11.03
N GLY A 21 -4.83 0.84 -11.54
CA GLY A 21 -4.08 1.10 -12.78
C GLY A 21 -3.12 2.30 -12.72
N LEU A 22 -3.04 2.98 -11.56
CA LEU A 22 -2.28 4.21 -11.31
C LEU A 22 -1.62 4.12 -9.92
N PRO A 23 -0.54 4.89 -9.68
CA PRO A 23 0.01 5.05 -8.33
C PRO A 23 -1.06 5.58 -7.37
N VAL A 24 -1.22 4.93 -6.22
CA VAL A 24 -2.25 5.28 -5.22
C VAL A 24 -1.64 5.69 -3.90
N GLY A 25 -2.25 6.68 -3.24
CA GLY A 25 -1.85 7.12 -1.91
C GLY A 25 -2.33 6.19 -0.80
N THR A 26 -1.75 6.32 0.39
CA THR A 26 -2.12 5.51 1.57
C THR A 26 -3.61 5.60 1.90
N LYS A 27 -4.21 6.79 1.80
CA LYS A 27 -5.65 7.00 2.07
C LYS A 27 -6.53 6.14 1.16
N PHE A 28 -6.21 6.07 -0.13
CA PHE A 28 -6.96 5.24 -1.09
C PHE A 28 -6.98 3.76 -0.71
N ILE A 29 -5.87 3.27 -0.13
CA ILE A 29 -5.71 1.88 0.32
C ILE A 29 -6.50 1.65 1.61
N VAL A 30 -6.41 2.57 2.59
CA VAL A 30 -7.19 2.51 3.85
C VAL A 30 -8.69 2.46 3.58
N ASP A 31 -9.17 3.28 2.64
CA ASP A 31 -10.60 3.34 2.30
C ASP A 31 -11.13 2.03 1.68
N ARG A 32 -10.25 1.11 1.24
CA ARG A 32 -10.61 -0.14 0.55
C ARG A 32 -10.28 -1.41 1.33
N ILE A 33 -9.48 -1.30 2.39
CA ILE A 33 -8.99 -2.46 3.14
C ILE A 33 -9.34 -2.29 4.61
N LYS A 34 -10.09 -3.25 5.15
CA LYS A 34 -10.34 -3.32 6.59
C LYS A 34 -9.10 -3.87 7.28
N LEU A 35 -8.45 -3.03 8.06
CA LEU A 35 -7.27 -3.40 8.85
C LEU A 35 -7.70 -3.83 10.25
N PRO A 36 -7.21 -4.98 10.74
CA PRO A 36 -7.33 -5.34 12.15
C PRO A 36 -6.58 -4.34 13.04
N ASP A 37 -7.07 -4.09 14.26
CA ASP A 37 -6.50 -3.10 15.19
C ASP A 37 -5.02 -3.33 15.55
N HIS A 38 -4.56 -4.59 15.44
CA HIS A 38 -3.19 -4.98 15.76
C HIS A 38 -2.23 -4.91 14.55
N ILE A 39 -2.71 -4.51 13.37
CA ILE A 39 -1.91 -4.42 12.15
C ILE A 39 -1.80 -2.98 11.67
N VAL A 40 -0.56 -2.51 11.58
CA VAL A 40 -0.26 -1.17 11.06
C VAL A 40 -0.05 -1.27 9.55
N LEU A 41 -0.88 -0.55 8.77
CA LEU A 41 -0.78 -0.55 7.30
C LEU A 41 0.60 -0.14 6.79
N ASN A 42 1.23 0.84 7.44
CA ASN A 42 2.54 1.34 7.04
C ASN A 42 3.62 0.25 7.10
N ASP A 43 3.51 -0.69 8.04
CA ASP A 43 4.46 -1.81 8.15
C ASP A 43 4.29 -2.75 6.97
N LEU A 44 3.04 -3.09 6.63
CA LEU A 44 2.74 -3.92 5.45
C LEU A 44 3.22 -3.26 4.15
N LEU A 45 3.02 -1.95 3.99
CA LEU A 45 3.49 -1.20 2.83
C LEU A 45 5.02 -1.15 2.75
N THR A 46 5.69 -0.99 3.89
CA THR A 46 7.15 -1.00 3.99
C THR A 46 7.72 -2.37 3.64
N GLU A 47 7.10 -3.44 4.13
CA GLU A 47 7.47 -4.81 3.77
C GLU A 47 7.27 -5.07 2.28
N LEU A 48 6.13 -4.68 1.70
CA LEU A 48 5.85 -4.84 0.27
C LEU A 48 6.85 -4.08 -0.63
N VAL A 49 7.33 -2.92 -0.18
CA VAL A 49 8.39 -2.17 -0.86
C VAL A 49 9.74 -2.88 -0.73
N THR A 50 10.06 -3.38 0.45
CA THR A 50 11.30 -4.12 0.73
C THR A 50 11.37 -5.43 -0.07
N GLU A 51 10.22 -6.12 -0.20
CA GLU A 51 10.03 -7.32 -1.01
C GLU A 51 10.01 -7.04 -2.53
N LYS A 52 10.13 -5.76 -2.95
CA LYS A 52 10.07 -5.32 -4.35
C LYS A 52 8.77 -5.71 -5.06
N ARG A 53 7.65 -5.76 -4.32
CA ARG A 53 6.30 -5.97 -4.88
C ARG A 53 5.60 -4.64 -5.17
N LEU A 54 5.93 -3.61 -4.39
CA LEU A 54 5.50 -2.24 -4.61
C LEU A 54 6.70 -1.30 -4.76
N ARG A 55 6.53 -0.27 -5.57
CA ARG A 55 7.42 0.88 -5.63
C ARG A 55 6.76 2.04 -4.89
N ARG A 56 7.53 2.64 -3.98
CA ARG A 56 7.16 3.89 -3.30
C ARG A 56 7.68 5.08 -4.09
N THR A 57 6.82 6.07 -4.34
CA THR A 57 7.18 7.33 -4.99
C THR A 57 6.61 8.50 -4.20
N TYR A 58 7.39 9.57 -4.07
CA TYR A 58 6.91 10.82 -3.48
C TYR A 58 6.50 11.77 -4.60
N THR A 59 5.29 12.30 -4.51
CA THR A 59 4.75 13.28 -5.47
C THR A 59 4.37 14.55 -4.73
N LEU A 60 4.55 15.70 -5.37
CA LEU A 60 3.96 16.93 -4.86
C LEU A 60 2.50 17.00 -5.32
N LEU A 61 1.59 17.19 -4.38
CA LEU A 61 0.19 17.48 -4.66
C LEU A 61 0.04 18.94 -5.13
N ALA A 62 -1.10 19.25 -5.76
CA ALA A 62 -1.41 20.59 -6.25
C ALA A 62 -1.41 21.69 -5.16
N ASN A 63 -1.57 21.30 -3.89
CA ASN A 63 -1.49 22.20 -2.74
C ASN A 63 -0.05 22.39 -2.20
N GLY A 64 0.96 21.87 -2.89
CA GLY A 64 2.37 21.98 -2.49
C GLY A 64 2.81 20.94 -1.46
N ASN A 65 1.89 20.12 -0.93
CA ASN A 65 2.26 19.12 0.07
C ASN A 65 2.82 17.85 -0.59
N PRO A 66 3.90 17.27 -0.07
CA PRO A 66 4.36 15.97 -0.51
C PRO A 66 3.37 14.90 -0.10
N ASP A 67 3.08 13.97 -1.01
CA ASP A 67 2.31 12.77 -0.74
C ASP A 67 3.09 11.54 -1.20
N CYS A 68 2.78 10.42 -0.57
CA CYS A 68 3.40 9.14 -0.84
C CYS A 68 2.44 8.26 -1.62
N THR A 69 2.88 7.81 -2.79
CA THR A 69 2.12 6.91 -3.65
C THR A 69 2.83 5.58 -3.83
N TYR A 70 2.03 4.54 -4.08
CA TYR A 70 2.45 3.16 -4.27
C TYR A 70 1.96 2.65 -5.62
N ALA A 71 2.85 2.01 -6.37
CA ALA A 71 2.55 1.35 -7.63
C ALA A 71 3.15 -0.06 -7.64
N LEU A 72 2.61 -0.96 -8.47
CA LEU A 72 3.23 -2.27 -8.66
C LEU A 72 4.59 -2.13 -9.35
N ILE A 73 5.51 -3.01 -8.99
CA ILE A 73 6.73 -3.24 -9.76
C ILE A 73 6.39 -4.27 -10.84
N SER A 74 6.44 -3.84 -12.09
CA SER A 74 6.28 -4.69 -13.28
C SER A 74 7.54 -5.49 -13.57
#